data_AF-A0A380BJP6-F1
#
_entry.id   AF-A0A380BJP6-F1
#
_cell.length_a   1.000
_cell.length_b   1.000
_cell.length_c   1.000
_cell.angle_alpha   90.00
_cell.angle_beta   90.00
_cell.angle_gamma   90.00
#
_symmetry.space_group_name_H-M   'P 1'
#
loop_
_entity.id
_entity.type
_entity.pdbx_description
1 polymer ?
#
loop_
_entity_poly.entity_id
_entity_poly.type
_entity_poly.pdbx_seq_one_letter_code
_entity_poly.pdbx_strand_id
1 'polypeptide(L)'
;MTMASPILLLLYPIAIALIALVLFNNLFNGYQSVYVSTIIGVGLIAILDALKEANIFPDTIDAVFGFIPLFENGAGWIVTGIVGAVIGFIISKMKNERVALIQESVTNVRVE
;
A
#
# COMPACT_ATOMS: atom_id res chain seq x y z
N MET A 1 27.51 3.48 11.07
CA MET A 1 26.18 3.93 10.63
C MET A 1 25.72 2.92 9.61
N THR A 2 24.75 2.10 9.99
CA THR A 2 24.24 1.01 9.15
C THR A 2 23.63 1.62 7.91
N MET A 3 24.24 1.40 6.75
CA MET A 3 23.67 1.72 5.45
C MET A 3 22.36 0.93 5.32
N ALA A 4 21.24 1.51 5.73
CA ALA A 4 19.96 1.04 5.27
C ALA A 4 20.00 1.24 3.76
N SER A 5 20.09 0.15 3.00
CA SER A 5 20.08 0.26 1.55
C SER A 5 18.76 0.94 1.13
N PRO A 6 18.75 1.90 0.20
CA PRO A 6 17.53 2.52 -0.32
C PRO A 6 16.48 1.49 -0.77
N ILE A 7 16.92 0.29 -1.15
CA ILE A 7 16.06 -0.85 -1.47
C ILE A 7 15.21 -1.30 -0.28
N LEU A 8 15.76 -1.30 0.95
CA LEU A 8 15.01 -1.66 2.15
C LEU A 8 13.90 -0.64 2.43
N LEU A 9 14.18 0.66 2.22
CA LEU A 9 13.21 1.76 2.36
C LEU A 9 12.03 1.64 1.39
N LEU A 10 12.26 1.05 0.21
CA LEU A 10 11.20 0.76 -0.76
C LEU A 10 10.41 -0.50 -0.40
N LEU A 11 11.09 -1.55 0.07
CA LEU A 11 10.48 -2.85 0.29
C LEU A 11 9.69 -2.92 1.59
N TYR A 12 10.13 -2.24 2.66
CA TYR A 12 9.45 -2.32 3.96
C TYR A 12 7.99 -1.82 3.93
N PRO A 13 7.66 -0.67 3.31
CA PRO A 13 6.29 -0.16 3.29
C PRO A 13 5.38 -1.09 2.52
N ILE A 14 5.86 -1.56 1.36
CA ILE A 14 5.11 -2.46 0.47
C ILE A 14 4.85 -3.78 1.18
N ALA A 15 5.86 -4.38 1.80
CA ALA A 15 5.72 -5.63 2.52
C ALA A 15 4.75 -5.51 3.71
N ILE A 16 4.90 -4.47 4.54
CA ILE A 16 4.00 -4.24 5.69
C ILE A 16 2.57 -3.97 5.21
N ALA A 17 2.39 -3.18 4.16
CA ALA A 17 1.08 -2.91 3.58
C ALA A 17 0.41 -4.18 3.05
N LEU A 18 1.15 -5.04 2.34
CA LEU A 18 0.62 -6.33 1.86
C LEU A 18 0.25 -7.25 3.01
N ILE A 19 1.10 -7.37 4.04
CA ILE A 19 0.79 -8.17 5.23
C ILE A 19 -0.48 -7.64 5.91
N ALA A 20 -0.58 -6.33 6.11
CA ALA A 20 -1.76 -5.72 6.70
C ALA A 20 -3.02 -5.99 5.86
N LEU A 21 -2.94 -5.80 4.54
CA LEU A 21 -4.05 -6.09 3.62
C LEU A 21 -4.47 -7.55 3.68
N VAL A 22 -3.52 -8.49 3.70
CA VAL A 22 -3.82 -9.93 3.82
C VAL A 22 -4.52 -10.24 5.14
N LEU A 23 -4.08 -9.65 6.25
CA LEU A 23 -4.74 -9.81 7.56
C LEU A 23 -6.15 -9.21 7.58
N PHE A 24 -6.34 -8.06 6.93
CA PHE A 24 -7.64 -7.40 6.81
C PHE A 24 -8.46 -7.88 5.61
N ASN A 25 -8.00 -8.90 4.87
CA ASN A 25 -8.64 -9.38 3.65
C ASN A 25 -10.12 -9.70 3.83
N ASN A 26 -10.48 -10.27 4.98
CA ASN A 26 -11.86 -10.63 5.33
C ASN A 26 -12.76 -9.40 5.52
N LEU A 27 -12.20 -8.23 5.87
CA LEU A 27 -12.97 -7.00 6.09
C LEU A 27 -13.48 -6.39 4.78
N PHE A 28 -12.77 -6.62 3.68
CA PHE A 28 -13.08 -6.10 2.35
C PHE A 28 -13.23 -7.22 1.31
N ASN A 29 -13.57 -8.45 1.72
CA ASN A 29 -13.84 -9.58 0.84
C ASN A 29 -12.77 -9.85 -0.25
N GLY A 30 -11.51 -9.52 0.02
CA GLY A 30 -10.41 -9.72 -0.94
C GLY A 30 -10.54 -8.96 -2.27
N TYR A 31 -11.19 -7.80 -2.27
CA TYR A 31 -11.28 -6.96 -3.47
C TYR A 31 -9.92 -6.48 -3.97
N GLN A 32 -9.61 -6.80 -5.24
CA GLN A 32 -8.34 -6.45 -5.87
C GLN A 32 -8.12 -4.92 -5.94
N SER A 33 -9.18 -4.12 -6.09
CA SER A 33 -9.06 -2.66 -6.09
C SER A 33 -8.48 -2.10 -4.78
N VAL A 34 -8.76 -2.73 -3.63
CA VAL A 34 -8.21 -2.30 -2.33
C VAL A 34 -6.69 -2.53 -2.30
N TYR A 35 -6.23 -3.68 -2.77
CA TYR A 35 -4.80 -3.98 -2.86
C TYR A 35 -4.08 -3.01 -3.79
N VAL A 36 -4.60 -2.81 -5.00
CA VAL A 36 -3.93 -1.99 -6.03
C VAL A 36 -3.84 -0.54 -5.58
N SER A 37 -4.95 0.05 -5.13
CA SER A 37 -4.97 1.46 -4.67
C SER A 37 -4.08 1.71 -3.46
N THR A 38 -4.06 0.79 -2.48
CA THR A 38 -3.19 0.87 -1.31
C THR A 38 -1.72 0.80 -1.72
N ILE A 39 -1.35 -0.17 -2.56
CA ILE A 39 0.04 -0.37 -2.98
C ILE A 39 0.55 0.78 -3.85
N ILE A 40 -0.31 1.38 -4.68
CA ILE A 40 0.05 2.60 -5.42
C ILE A 40 0.33 3.75 -4.45
N GLY A 41 -0.54 3.98 -3.46
CA GLY A 41 -0.35 5.06 -2.47
C GLY A 41 0.90 4.88 -1.60
N VAL A 42 1.15 3.65 -1.15
CA VAL A 42 2.33 3.28 -0.37
C VAL A 42 3.61 3.39 -1.23
N GLY A 43 3.58 2.83 -2.43
CA GLY A 43 4.72 2.78 -3.33
C GLY A 43 5.19 4.16 -3.78
N LEU A 44 4.26 5.08 -4.07
CA LEU A 44 4.62 6.47 -4.41
C LEU A 44 5.39 7.15 -3.28
N ILE A 45 4.93 7.03 -2.04
CA ILE A 45 5.63 7.64 -0.90
C ILE A 45 6.95 6.93 -0.61
N ALA A 46 6.98 5.60 -0.69
CA ALA A 46 8.21 4.83 -0.50
C ALA A 46 9.30 5.22 -1.50
N ILE A 47 8.92 5.54 -2.75
CA ILE A 47 9.85 6.09 -3.76
C ILE A 47 10.37 7.45 -3.31
N LEU A 48 9.51 8.37 -2.90
CA LEU A 48 9.94 9.69 -2.42
C LEU A 48 10.90 9.59 -1.22
N ASP A 49 10.59 8.72 -0.25
CA ASP A 49 11.45 8.47 0.91
C ASP A 49 12.82 7.89 0.49
N ALA A 50 12.84 6.98 -0.48
CA ALA A 50 14.09 6.43 -1.02
C ALA A 50 14.91 7.48 -1.80
N LEU A 51 14.26 8.42 -2.52
CA LEU A 51 14.94 9.54 -3.16
C LEU A 51 15.56 10.49 -2.11
N LYS A 52 14.83 10.79 -1.03
CA LYS A 52 15.34 11.59 0.09
C LYS A 52 16.59 10.95 0.70
N GLU A 53 16.55 9.65 0.98
CA GLU A 53 17.69 8.90 1.51
C GLU A 53 18.88 8.88 0.53
N ALA A 54 18.60 8.82 -0.77
CA ALA A 54 19.61 8.93 -1.83
C ALA A 54 20.20 10.35 -1.97
N ASN A 55 19.82 11.30 -1.10
CA ASN A 55 20.21 12.72 -1.15
C ASN A 55 19.77 13.43 -2.45
N ILE A 56 18.64 12.98 -3.03
CA ILE A 56 18.07 13.59 -4.24
C ILE A 56 16.98 14.58 -3.83
N PHE A 57 17.30 15.88 -3.87
CA PHE A 57 16.39 17.00 -3.60
C PHE A 57 15.52 16.86 -2.32
N PRO A 58 16.10 16.53 -1.16
CA PRO A 58 15.32 16.28 0.06
C PRO A 58 14.47 17.49 0.48
N ASP A 59 15.02 18.71 0.45
CA ASP A 59 14.32 19.94 0.83
C ASP A 59 13.09 20.22 -0.04
N THR A 60 13.18 19.95 -1.35
CA THR A 60 12.06 20.13 -2.28
C THR A 60 10.97 19.12 -2.01
N ILE A 61 11.35 17.86 -1.74
CA ILE A 61 10.40 16.79 -1.43
C ILE A 61 9.67 17.11 -0.12
N ASP A 62 10.39 17.54 0.92
CA ASP A 62 9.77 17.92 2.20
C ASP A 62 8.91 19.18 2.09
N ALA A 63 9.30 20.18 1.29
CA ALA A 63 8.48 21.36 1.06
C ALA A 63 7.16 21.04 0.34
N VAL A 64 7.17 20.07 -0.59
CA VAL A 64 5.98 19.70 -1.39
C VAL A 64 5.11 18.68 -0.67
N PHE A 65 5.70 17.71 0.03
CA PHE A 65 5.00 16.56 0.62
C PHE A 65 4.97 16.57 2.16
N GLY A 66 5.59 17.56 2.82
CA GLY A 66 5.58 17.70 4.28
C GLY A 66 4.19 17.96 4.88
N PHE A 67 3.18 18.29 4.07
CA PHE A 67 1.79 18.33 4.52
C PHE A 67 1.23 16.94 4.86
N ILE A 68 1.85 15.87 4.37
CA ILE A 68 1.46 14.49 4.67
C ILE A 68 1.94 14.18 6.10
N PRO A 69 1.02 13.82 7.02
CA PRO A 69 1.42 13.46 8.38
C PRO A 69 2.43 12.31 8.35
N LEU A 70 3.43 12.35 9.24
CA LEU A 70 4.52 11.37 9.35
C LEU A 70 5.51 11.33 8.18
N PHE A 71 5.37 12.18 7.16
CA PHE A 71 6.26 12.20 6.00
C PHE A 71 7.71 12.59 6.35
N GLU A 72 7.89 13.57 7.23
CA GLU A 72 9.22 13.99 7.70
C GLU A 72 10.00 12.83 8.39
N ASN A 73 9.28 11.88 8.98
CA ASN A 73 9.85 10.71 9.65
C ASN A 73 10.01 9.49 8.71
N GLY A 74 9.75 9.65 7.40
CA GLY A 74 9.76 8.54 6.43
C GLY A 74 8.60 7.55 6.60
N ALA A 75 7.55 7.93 7.34
CA ALA A 75 6.38 7.09 7.62
C ALA A 75 5.09 7.60 6.95
N GLY A 76 5.23 8.51 5.97
CA GLY A 76 4.10 9.07 5.23
C GLY A 76 3.30 8.02 4.44
N TRP A 77 3.94 6.90 4.09
CA TRP A 77 3.32 5.79 3.38
C TRP A 77 2.18 5.13 4.16
N ILE A 78 2.17 5.24 5.49
CA ILE A 78 1.09 4.70 6.33
C ILE A 78 -0.20 5.46 6.04
N VAL A 79 -0.12 6.80 6.05
CA VAL A 79 -1.27 7.67 5.84
C VAL A 79 -1.78 7.52 4.41
N THR A 80 -0.90 7.57 3.42
CA THR A 80 -1.31 7.41 2.01
C THR A 80 -1.82 6.01 1.71
N GLY A 81 -1.27 4.98 2.37
CA GLY A 81 -1.76 3.60 2.27
C GLY A 81 -3.17 3.46 2.82
N ILE A 82 -3.47 4.04 3.99
CA ILE A 82 -4.83 4.05 4.56
C ILE A 82 -5.81 4.77 3.63
N VAL A 83 -5.41 5.95 3.11
CA VAL A 83 -6.24 6.70 2.16
C VAL A 83 -6.49 5.88 0.89
N GLY A 84 -5.44 5.23 0.36
CA GLY A 84 -5.54 4.32 -0.79
C GLY A 84 -6.51 3.17 -0.52
N ALA A 85 -6.40 2.50 0.62
CA ALA A 85 -7.29 1.40 1.01
C ALA A 85 -8.76 1.83 1.09
N VAL A 86 -9.04 3.00 1.68
CA VAL A 86 -10.39 3.56 1.75
C VAL A 86 -10.94 3.85 0.35
N ILE A 87 -10.13 4.46 -0.52
CA ILE A 87 -10.51 4.74 -1.91
C ILE A 87 -10.80 3.44 -2.66
N GLY A 88 -9.91 2.45 -2.56
CA GLY A 88 -10.09 1.14 -3.20
C GLY A 88 -11.33 0.41 -2.72
N PHE A 89 -11.67 0.54 -1.43
CA PHE A 89 -12.87 -0.06 -0.87
C PHE A 89 -14.14 0.59 -1.44
N ILE A 90 -14.17 1.92 -1.53
CA ILE A 90 -15.28 2.67 -2.15
C ILE A 90 -15.44 2.27 -3.62
N ILE A 91 -14.33 2.24 -4.38
CA ILE A 91 -14.33 1.86 -5.79
C ILE A 91 -14.82 0.43 -5.98
N SER A 92 -14.36 -0.50 -5.15
CA SER A 92 -14.80 -1.89 -5.25
C SER A 92 -16.31 -2.03 -5.02
N LYS A 93 -16.85 -1.32 -4.03
CA LYS A 93 -18.28 -1.31 -3.75
C LYS A 93 -19.09 -0.74 -4.92
N MET A 94 -18.58 0.28 -5.60
CA MET A 94 -19.21 0.84 -6.80
C MET A 94 -19.12 -0.10 -8.01
N LYS A 95 -18.00 -0.81 -8.16
CA LYS A 95 -17.71 -1.67 -9.31
C LYS A 95 -18.25 -3.10 -9.14
N ASN A 96 -18.80 -3.41 -7.96
CA ASN A 96 -19.29 -4.73 -7.56
C ASN A 96 -18.25 -5.82 -7.93
N GLU A 97 -17.00 -5.61 -7.51
CA GLU A 97 -15.91 -6.51 -7.89
C GLU A 97 -16.23 -7.94 -7.45
N ARG A 98 -16.11 -8.89 -8.38
CA ARG A 98 -16.24 -10.31 -8.04
C ARG A 98 -15.03 -10.68 -7.20
N VAL A 99 -15.30 -11.15 -5.98
CA VAL A 99 -14.33 -11.76 -5.07
C VAL A 99 -13.45 -12.71 -5.88
N ALA A 100 -12.13 -12.52 -5.85
CA ALA A 100 -11.19 -13.32 -6.62
C ALA A 100 -11.43 -14.82 -6.33
N LEU A 101 -11.56 -15.58 -7.42
CA LEU A 101 -12.20 -16.90 -7.56
C LEU A 101 -11.55 -18.07 -6.79
N ILE A 102 -10.69 -17.81 -5.80
CA ILE A 102 -10.04 -18.85 -4.99
C ILE A 102 -11.08 -19.61 -4.16
N GLN A 103 -12.20 -18.98 -3.78
CA GLN A 103 -13.30 -19.65 -3.09
C GLN A 103 -14.08 -20.60 -4.02
N GLU A 104 -14.17 -20.29 -5.32
CA GLU A 104 -15.01 -21.02 -6.27
C GLU A 104 -14.36 -22.36 -6.65
N SER A 105 -13.04 -22.42 -6.83
CA SER A 105 -12.33 -23.67 -7.12
C SER A 105 -12.33 -24.66 -5.95
N VAL A 106 -12.20 -24.18 -4.71
CA VAL A 106 -12.27 -25.05 -3.50
C VAL A 106 -13.70 -25.53 -3.23
N THR A 107 -14.70 -24.70 -3.53
CA THR A 107 -16.10 -25.10 -3.40
C THR A 107 -16.45 -26.15 -4.44
N ASN A 108 -16.09 -25.96 -5.72
CA ASN A 108 -16.45 -26.87 -6.79
C ASN A 108 -15.79 -28.27 -6.67
N VAL A 109 -14.56 -28.34 -6.13
CA VAL A 109 -13.87 -29.61 -5.87
C VAL A 109 -14.44 -30.39 -4.68
N ARG A 110 -15.20 -29.74 -3.78
CA ARG A 110 -15.86 -30.41 -2.64
C ARG A 110 -17.25 -30.96 -2.97
N VAL A 111 -17.82 -30.64 -4.13
CA VAL A 111 -19.16 -31.07 -4.56
C VAL A 111 -19.15 -32.16 -5.63
N GLU A 112 -17.99 -32.44 -6.24
CA GLU A 112 -17.74 -33.61 -7.11
C GLU A 112 -17.19 -34.79 -6.30
#